data_AF-A0A957FFC1-F1
#
_entry.id   AF-A0A957FFC1-F1
#
_cell.length_a   1.000
_cell.length_b   1.000
_cell.length_c   1.000
_cell.angle_alpha   90.00
_cell.angle_beta   90.00
_cell.angle_gamma   90.00
#
_symmetry.space_group_name_H-M   'P 1'
#
loop_
_entity.id
_entity.type
_entity.pdbx_description
1 polymer ?
#
loop_
_entity_poly.entity_id
_entity_poly.type
_entity_poly.pdbx_seq_one_letter_code
_entity_poly.pdbx_strand_id
1 'polypeptide(L)'
;MNHFILTPFFLDRPERGLDELVEANWLINRPILPVGSPQERMVFLYRPLARMVAAALAKGQRPISVAGDCCTSIAMLAGLEQAGVRPTLIWFDAHGDFNTWQTTPSGFLGGMPLAMGVGRGEQTIVQGVGLTPLPEAQVILTDARDLDAAEREALAASGVVHLPHVTDLLDYALPEGPLYVHFDTDVLTPTVAPAMNYPAAGG
;
A
#
# COMPACT_ATOMS: atom_id res chain seq x y z
N MET A 1 21.26 3.29 4.48
CA MET A 1 20.61 3.99 5.62
C MET A 1 19.13 4.13 5.32
N ASN A 2 18.25 3.97 6.31
CA ASN A 2 16.80 4.15 6.14
C ASN A 2 16.46 5.64 6.08
N HIS A 3 15.46 6.00 5.27
CA HIS A 3 14.94 7.36 5.14
C HIS A 3 13.42 7.33 5.33
N PHE A 4 12.97 7.76 6.49
CA PHE A 4 11.57 7.70 6.88
C PHE A 4 10.80 8.91 6.35
N ILE A 5 9.59 8.65 5.86
CA ILE A 5 8.66 9.65 5.36
C ILE A 5 7.30 9.38 6.01
N LEU A 6 6.79 10.33 6.79
CA LEU A 6 5.44 10.28 7.33
C LEU A 6 4.46 10.93 6.37
N THR A 7 3.36 10.26 6.06
CA THR A 7 2.19 10.85 5.42
C THR A 7 1.02 10.82 6.42
N PRO A 8 0.78 11.92 7.17
CA PRO A 8 -0.17 11.95 8.28
C PRO A 8 -1.62 12.12 7.78
N PHE A 9 -2.06 11.21 6.92
CA PHE A 9 -3.38 11.20 6.32
C PHE A 9 -3.96 9.79 6.38
N PHE A 10 -5.29 9.74 6.52
CA PHE A 10 -6.11 8.58 6.21
C PHE A 10 -6.89 8.92 4.93
N LEU A 11 -6.51 8.27 3.83
CA LEU A 11 -6.91 8.60 2.46
C LEU A 11 -6.62 10.07 2.12
N ASP A 12 -7.66 10.89 2.01
CA ASP A 12 -7.57 12.32 1.70
C ASP A 12 -7.77 13.22 2.93
N ARG A 13 -7.87 12.66 4.13
CA ARG A 13 -8.14 13.39 5.38
C ARG A 13 -6.91 13.40 6.29
N PRO A 14 -6.53 14.54 6.87
CA PRO A 14 -5.48 14.58 7.88
C PRO A 14 -5.85 13.67 9.05
N GLU A 15 -4.93 12.81 9.46
CA GLU A 15 -5.10 11.92 10.61
C GLU A 15 -4.39 12.52 11.82
N ARG A 16 -5.10 12.64 12.95
CA ARG A 16 -4.54 13.27 14.16
C ARG A 16 -3.67 12.26 14.89
N GLY A 17 -2.59 12.73 15.52
CA GLY A 17 -1.71 11.88 16.32
C GLY A 17 -0.60 11.18 15.52
N LEU A 18 -0.74 10.98 14.20
CA LEU A 18 0.38 10.44 13.39
C LEU A 18 1.61 11.34 13.43
N ASP A 19 1.41 12.65 13.49
CA ASP A 19 2.50 13.63 13.60
C ASP A 19 3.30 13.52 14.91
N GLU A 20 2.73 12.91 15.95
CA GLU A 20 3.41 12.69 17.23
C GLU A 20 4.47 11.59 17.14
N LEU A 21 4.45 10.78 16.08
CA LEU A 21 5.42 9.71 15.81
C LEU A 21 6.70 10.22 15.14
N VAL A 22 6.74 11.48 14.70
CA VAL A 22 7.84 12.01 13.88
C VAL A 22 9.11 12.19 14.72
N GLU A 23 10.21 11.62 14.23
CA GLU A 23 11.55 11.93 14.71
C GLU A 23 12.21 13.04 13.88
N ALA A 24 13.24 13.69 14.44
CA ALA A 24 13.87 14.89 13.86
C ALA A 24 14.44 14.71 12.44
N ASN A 25 14.75 13.48 12.03
CA ASN A 25 15.32 13.13 10.73
C ASN A 25 14.30 12.60 9.71
N TRP A 26 13.01 12.55 10.06
CA TRP A 26 11.96 12.10 9.14
C TRP A 26 11.51 13.24 8.24
N LEU A 27 11.14 12.92 7.01
CA LEU A 27 10.39 13.84 6.15
C LEU A 27 8.90 13.73 6.47
N ILE A 28 8.17 14.83 6.33
CA ILE A 28 6.72 14.85 6.46
C ILE A 28 6.11 15.26 5.11
N ASN A 29 5.32 14.38 4.53
CA ASN A 29 4.52 14.64 3.34
C ASN A 29 3.17 15.24 3.73
N ARG A 30 3.10 16.58 3.83
CA ARG A 30 1.87 17.30 4.17
C ARG A 30 1.52 18.39 3.14
N PRO A 31 1.18 18.00 1.90
CA PRO A 31 0.78 18.96 0.89
C PRO A 31 -0.60 19.57 1.22
N ILE A 32 -0.84 20.76 0.68
CA ILE A 32 -2.18 21.36 0.67
C ILE A 32 -2.98 20.67 -0.43
N LEU A 33 -4.09 20.03 -0.04
CA LEU A 33 -4.95 19.31 -0.97
C LEU A 33 -5.94 20.29 -1.64
N PRO A 34 -6.17 20.20 -2.96
CA PRO A 34 -7.13 21.04 -3.65
C PRO A 34 -8.57 20.66 -3.29
N VAL A 35 -9.53 21.48 -3.73
CA VAL A 35 -10.94 21.07 -3.79
C VAL A 35 -11.09 20.08 -4.95
N GLY A 36 -11.73 18.95 -4.70
CA GLY A 36 -11.93 17.88 -5.68
C GLY A 36 -12.48 16.62 -5.03
N SER A 37 -12.64 15.58 -5.84
CA SER A 37 -12.95 14.24 -5.36
C SER A 37 -11.83 13.70 -4.44
N PRO A 38 -12.12 12.71 -3.56
CA PRO A 38 -11.10 12.08 -2.73
C PRO A 38 -9.91 11.56 -3.55
N GLN A 39 -10.16 10.88 -4.68
CA GLN A 39 -9.13 10.32 -5.56
C GLN A 39 -8.24 11.41 -6.16
N GLU A 40 -8.82 12.52 -6.66
CA GLU A 40 -8.04 13.66 -7.15
C GLU A 40 -7.17 14.24 -6.04
N ARG A 41 -7.71 14.41 -4.83
CA ARG A 41 -6.95 14.91 -3.68
C ARG A 41 -5.82 13.96 -3.29
N MET A 42 -6.04 12.64 -3.34
CA MET A 42 -5.02 11.63 -3.11
C MET A 42 -3.91 11.67 -4.17
N VAL A 43 -4.21 11.97 -5.45
CA VAL A 43 -3.16 12.20 -6.46
C VAL A 43 -2.24 13.36 -6.05
N PHE A 44 -2.80 14.46 -5.54
CA PHE A 44 -2.02 15.59 -5.03
C PHE A 44 -1.23 15.23 -3.76
N LEU A 45 -1.74 14.31 -2.94
CA LEU A 45 -1.04 13.79 -1.77
C LEU A 45 0.14 12.88 -2.15
N TYR A 46 -0.03 12.04 -3.17
CA TYR A 46 0.89 10.96 -3.51
C TYR A 46 1.99 11.37 -4.48
N ARG A 47 1.78 12.37 -5.35
CA ARG A 47 2.85 12.88 -6.23
C ARG A 47 4.08 13.42 -5.47
N PRO A 48 3.95 14.21 -4.38
CA PRO A 48 5.10 14.60 -3.58
C PRO A 48 5.77 13.41 -2.89
N LEU A 49 4.99 12.46 -2.34
CA LEU A 49 5.55 11.25 -1.74
C LEU A 49 6.38 10.43 -2.73
N ALA A 50 5.85 10.17 -3.93
CA ALA A 50 6.58 9.47 -4.99
C ALA A 50 7.93 10.15 -5.30
N ARG A 51 7.96 11.50 -5.36
CA ARG A 51 9.20 12.27 -5.57
C ARG A 51 10.16 12.15 -4.38
N MET A 52 9.67 12.15 -3.14
CA MET A 52 10.49 11.96 -1.94
C MET A 52 11.13 10.57 -1.92
N VAL A 53 10.36 9.54 -2.29
CA VAL A 53 10.83 8.16 -2.44
C VAL A 53 11.93 8.08 -3.49
N ALA A 54 11.69 8.58 -4.70
CA ALA A 54 12.70 8.59 -5.78
C ALA A 54 13.98 9.32 -5.37
N ALA A 55 13.85 10.46 -4.69
CA ALA A 55 14.99 11.24 -4.19
C ALA A 55 15.78 10.50 -3.09
N ALA A 56 15.13 9.68 -2.26
CA ALA A 56 15.80 8.84 -1.27
C ALA A 56 16.65 7.76 -1.96
N LEU A 57 16.10 7.06 -2.96
CA LEU A 57 16.84 6.07 -3.73
C LEU A 57 18.04 6.68 -4.46
N ALA A 58 17.87 7.85 -5.07
CA ALA A 58 18.96 8.56 -5.76
C ALA A 58 20.15 8.90 -4.82
N LYS A 59 19.91 8.95 -3.50
CA LYS A 59 20.94 9.14 -2.46
C LYS A 59 21.48 7.83 -1.88
N GLY A 60 21.12 6.68 -2.44
CA GLY A 60 21.48 5.36 -1.89
C GLY A 60 20.80 5.04 -0.56
N GLN A 61 19.66 5.67 -0.27
CA GLN A 61 18.89 5.45 0.94
C GLN A 61 17.70 4.52 0.67
N ARG A 62 17.24 3.83 1.72
CA ARG A 62 16.05 2.98 1.68
C ARG A 62 14.84 3.79 2.16
N PRO A 63 13.88 4.14 1.29
CA PRO A 63 12.68 4.85 1.71
C PRO A 63 11.80 3.94 2.59
N ILE A 64 11.25 4.51 3.66
CA ILE A 64 10.24 3.86 4.51
C ILE A 64 9.09 4.84 4.66
N SER A 65 7.90 4.45 4.23
CA SER A 65 6.68 5.25 4.42
C SER A 65 5.95 4.79 5.67
N VAL A 66 5.52 5.74 6.50
CA VAL A 66 4.54 5.53 7.56
C VAL A 66 3.30 6.32 7.17
N ALA A 67 2.15 5.67 7.11
CA ALA A 67 0.90 6.25 6.61
C ALA A 67 -0.31 5.68 7.34
N GLY A 68 -1.47 6.31 7.19
CA GLY A 68 -2.72 5.84 7.80
C GLY A 68 -3.48 4.80 6.98
N ASP A 69 -3.07 4.51 5.75
CA ASP A 69 -3.80 3.63 4.83
C ASP A 69 -2.88 2.90 3.83
N CYS A 70 -3.43 1.83 3.25
CA CYS A 70 -2.76 1.01 2.24
C CYS A 70 -2.70 1.65 0.84
N CYS A 71 -3.56 2.63 0.53
CA CYS A 71 -3.53 3.35 -0.75
C CYS A 71 -2.20 4.10 -0.97
N THR A 72 -1.51 4.45 0.11
CA THR A 72 -0.17 5.06 0.06
C THR A 72 0.87 4.17 -0.63
N SER A 73 0.65 2.84 -0.70
CA SER A 73 1.50 1.92 -1.45
C SER A 73 1.64 2.27 -2.93
N ILE A 74 0.60 2.84 -3.55
CA ILE A 74 0.61 3.29 -4.95
C ILE A 74 1.66 4.39 -5.16
N ALA A 75 1.79 5.31 -4.19
CA ALA A 75 2.80 6.38 -4.22
C ALA A 75 4.22 5.83 -4.07
N MET A 76 4.40 4.81 -3.21
CA MET A 76 5.68 4.13 -3.03
C MET A 76 6.13 3.44 -4.31
N LEU A 77 5.23 2.68 -4.95
CA LEU A 77 5.49 2.04 -6.24
C LEU A 77 5.84 3.07 -7.33
N ALA A 78 5.08 4.17 -7.43
CA ALA A 78 5.36 5.23 -8.38
C ALA A 78 6.75 5.87 -8.17
N GLY A 79 7.15 6.08 -6.90
CA GLY A 79 8.46 6.62 -6.57
C GLY A 79 9.61 5.65 -6.86
N LEU A 80 9.41 4.35 -6.62
CA LEU A 80 10.36 3.30 -7.00
C LEU A 80 10.53 3.25 -8.52
N GLU A 81 9.43 3.27 -9.28
CA GLU A 81 9.46 3.27 -10.75
C GLU A 81 10.18 4.51 -11.30
N GLN A 82 9.93 5.69 -10.74
CA GLN A 82 10.64 6.94 -11.09
C GLN A 82 12.15 6.85 -10.87
N ALA A 83 12.60 6.03 -9.91
CA ALA A 83 14.01 5.74 -9.68
C ALA A 83 14.57 4.59 -10.54
N GLY A 84 13.77 4.05 -11.46
CA GLY A 84 14.14 2.91 -12.31
C GLY A 84 14.07 1.56 -11.61
N VAL A 85 13.35 1.46 -10.47
CA VAL A 85 13.20 0.23 -9.70
C VAL A 85 11.80 -0.35 -9.91
N ARG A 86 11.74 -1.59 -10.43
CA ARG A 86 10.52 -2.41 -10.49
C ARG A 86 10.62 -3.56 -9.50
N PRO A 87 9.99 -3.47 -8.32
CA PRO A 87 10.10 -4.47 -7.27
C PRO A 87 9.16 -5.66 -7.48
N THR A 88 9.47 -6.78 -6.83
CA THR A 88 8.43 -7.72 -6.38
C THR A 88 7.77 -7.12 -5.14
N LEU A 89 6.44 -7.01 -5.16
CA LEU A 89 5.64 -6.50 -4.05
C LEU A 89 5.28 -7.66 -3.13
N ILE A 90 5.60 -7.52 -1.84
CA ILE A 90 5.12 -8.42 -0.79
C ILE A 90 4.14 -7.63 0.06
N TRP A 91 2.90 -8.09 0.11
CA TRP A 91 1.77 -7.46 0.77
C TRP A 91 1.39 -8.28 2.01
N PHE A 92 1.71 -7.76 3.20
CA PHE A 92 1.30 -8.35 4.48
C PHE A 92 0.05 -7.62 4.96
N ASP A 93 -1.07 -8.31 5.02
CA ASP A 93 -2.36 -7.70 5.34
C ASP A 93 -3.37 -8.79 5.71
N ALA A 94 -4.24 -8.52 6.69
CA ALA A 94 -5.32 -9.46 6.99
C ALA A 94 -6.40 -9.49 5.89
N HIS A 95 -6.47 -8.44 5.07
CA HIS A 95 -7.38 -8.28 3.94
C HIS A 95 -6.67 -8.49 2.60
N GLY A 96 -7.45 -8.56 1.53
CA GLY A 96 -6.92 -8.70 0.18
C GLY A 96 -6.54 -7.38 -0.48
N ASP A 97 -7.18 -6.29 -0.08
CA ASP A 97 -7.13 -4.99 -0.77
C ASP A 97 -7.33 -5.10 -2.29
N PHE A 98 -8.09 -6.12 -2.69
CA PHE A 98 -8.20 -6.62 -4.06
C PHE A 98 -9.60 -6.45 -4.63
N ASN A 99 -10.46 -5.70 -3.94
CA ASN A 99 -11.75 -5.31 -4.46
C ASN A 99 -11.65 -4.28 -5.59
N THR A 100 -12.70 -4.20 -6.40
CA THR A 100 -13.03 -3.06 -7.26
C THR A 100 -14.37 -2.46 -6.83
N TRP A 101 -14.79 -1.34 -7.44
CA TRP A 101 -16.13 -0.78 -7.22
C TRP A 101 -17.27 -1.76 -7.49
N GLN A 102 -17.05 -2.79 -8.31
CA GLN A 102 -18.04 -3.81 -8.65
C GLN A 102 -18.07 -4.97 -7.66
N THR A 103 -16.96 -5.26 -6.98
CA THR A 103 -16.87 -6.40 -6.06
C THR A 103 -17.01 -6.00 -4.60
N THR A 104 -16.67 -4.75 -4.25
CA THR A 104 -16.74 -4.28 -2.86
C THR A 104 -18.19 -4.25 -2.36
N PRO A 105 -18.46 -4.75 -1.14
CA PRO A 105 -19.76 -4.59 -0.50
C PRO A 105 -19.89 -3.24 0.25
N SER A 106 -18.78 -2.61 0.62
CA SER A 106 -18.76 -1.42 1.48
C SER A 106 -18.67 -0.11 0.70
N GLY A 107 -18.15 -0.14 -0.53
CA GLY A 107 -17.78 1.07 -1.26
C GLY A 107 -16.57 1.79 -0.66
N PHE A 108 -15.79 1.12 0.18
CA PHE A 108 -14.59 1.69 0.79
C PHE A 108 -13.39 1.57 -0.14
N LEU A 109 -12.80 2.71 -0.52
CA LEU A 109 -11.64 2.77 -1.41
C LEU A 109 -10.41 2.05 -0.82
N GLY A 110 -10.27 2.05 0.51
CA GLY A 110 -9.12 1.45 1.18
C GLY A 110 -9.00 -0.05 0.98
N GLY A 111 -10.07 -0.77 0.61
CA GLY A 111 -10.03 -2.20 0.28
C GLY A 111 -9.70 -2.51 -1.19
N MET A 112 -9.21 -1.54 -1.95
CA MET A 112 -8.90 -1.67 -3.40
C MET A 112 -7.44 -1.46 -3.83
N PRO A 113 -6.50 -0.94 -3.01
CA PRO A 113 -5.24 -0.44 -3.54
C PRO A 113 -4.33 -1.51 -4.15
N LEU A 114 -4.40 -2.78 -3.70
CA LEU A 114 -3.66 -3.86 -4.35
C LEU A 114 -4.22 -4.16 -5.74
N ALA A 115 -5.55 -4.25 -5.89
CA ALA A 115 -6.19 -4.38 -7.20
C ALA A 115 -5.84 -3.21 -8.12
N MET A 116 -5.88 -1.98 -7.60
CA MET A 116 -5.49 -0.79 -8.35
C MET A 116 -4.04 -0.88 -8.83
N GLY A 117 -3.11 -1.27 -7.95
CA GLY A 117 -1.68 -1.39 -8.24
C GLY A 117 -1.33 -2.40 -9.33
N VAL A 118 -2.19 -3.42 -9.55
CA VAL A 118 -2.06 -4.39 -10.65
C VAL A 118 -2.92 -4.06 -11.87
N GLY A 119 -3.57 -2.88 -11.88
CA GLY A 119 -4.28 -2.36 -13.04
C GLY A 119 -5.76 -2.76 -13.12
N ARG A 120 -6.34 -3.24 -12.02
CA ARG A 120 -7.78 -3.56 -11.92
C ARG A 120 -8.57 -2.38 -11.36
N GLY A 121 -9.83 -2.27 -11.79
CA GLY A 121 -10.81 -1.38 -11.17
C GLY A 121 -10.54 0.11 -11.37
N GLU A 122 -10.62 0.87 -10.28
CA GLU A 122 -10.34 2.31 -10.22
C GLU A 122 -8.88 2.58 -10.62
N GLN A 123 -8.60 3.59 -11.46
CA GLN A 123 -7.23 3.89 -11.92
C GLN A 123 -6.85 5.38 -11.88
N THR A 124 -7.71 6.25 -11.35
CA THR A 124 -7.48 7.70 -11.22
C THR A 124 -6.19 7.96 -10.43
N ILE A 125 -6.00 7.26 -9.30
CA ILE A 125 -4.81 7.48 -8.46
C ILE A 125 -3.55 6.98 -9.16
N VAL A 126 -3.58 5.75 -9.68
CA VAL A 126 -2.46 5.10 -10.39
C VAL A 126 -1.98 5.93 -11.57
N GLN A 127 -2.91 6.34 -12.44
CA GLN A 127 -2.60 7.21 -13.59
C GLN A 127 -2.16 8.60 -13.13
N GLY A 128 -2.79 9.14 -12.09
CA GLY A 128 -2.49 10.46 -11.56
C GLY A 128 -1.06 10.58 -11.03
N VAL A 129 -0.52 9.52 -10.42
CA VAL A 129 0.89 9.47 -9.97
C VAL A 129 1.87 9.00 -11.05
N GLY A 130 1.37 8.54 -12.19
CA GLY A 130 2.18 8.03 -13.30
C GLY A 130 2.77 6.66 -13.05
N LEU A 131 2.12 5.84 -12.22
CA LEU A 131 2.52 4.45 -11.98
C LEU A 131 2.08 3.58 -13.17
N THR A 132 3.00 2.80 -13.72
CA THR A 132 2.65 1.66 -14.56
C THR A 132 2.24 0.50 -13.66
N PRO A 133 1.04 -0.08 -13.82
CA PRO A 133 0.63 -1.24 -13.04
C PRO A 133 1.66 -2.38 -13.02
N LEU A 134 1.77 -3.04 -11.87
CA LEU A 134 2.56 -4.25 -11.73
C LEU A 134 1.83 -5.43 -12.40
N PRO A 135 2.55 -6.35 -13.05
CA PRO A 135 1.99 -7.65 -13.37
C PRO A 135 1.55 -8.35 -12.09
N GLU A 136 0.37 -8.97 -12.09
CA GLU A 136 -0.15 -9.71 -10.92
C GLU A 136 0.86 -10.74 -10.38
N ALA A 137 1.62 -11.40 -11.27
CA ALA A 137 2.67 -12.36 -10.91
C ALA A 137 3.90 -11.76 -10.19
N GLN A 138 4.01 -10.42 -10.10
CA GLN A 138 5.03 -9.72 -9.29
C GLN A 138 4.52 -9.36 -7.89
N VAL A 139 3.35 -9.87 -7.50
CA VAL A 139 2.73 -9.64 -6.20
C VAL A 139 2.65 -10.95 -5.43
N ILE A 140 3.11 -10.90 -4.19
CA ILE A 140 2.92 -11.94 -3.18
C ILE A 140 2.04 -11.32 -2.09
N LEU A 141 0.81 -11.79 -1.97
CA LEU A 141 -0.10 -11.46 -0.87
C LEU A 141 0.01 -12.55 0.19
N THR A 142 0.28 -12.17 1.44
CA THR A 142 0.37 -13.12 2.54
C THR A 142 -0.68 -12.83 3.61
N ASP A 143 -1.21 -13.89 4.21
CA ASP A 143 -2.40 -13.89 5.06
C ASP A 143 -3.70 -13.71 4.25
N ALA A 144 -4.28 -12.51 4.18
CA ALA A 144 -5.59 -12.26 3.59
C ALA A 144 -6.69 -13.22 4.11
N ARG A 145 -6.70 -13.45 5.43
CA ARG A 145 -7.72 -14.28 6.10
C ARG A 145 -9.13 -13.71 6.03
N ASP A 146 -9.28 -12.39 5.92
CA ASP A 146 -10.56 -11.69 5.86
C ASP A 146 -10.81 -11.13 4.45
N LEU A 147 -11.48 -11.92 3.63
CA LEU A 147 -11.79 -11.59 2.23
C LEU A 147 -13.29 -11.59 2.01
N ASP A 148 -13.77 -10.57 1.32
CA ASP A 148 -15.12 -10.56 0.76
C ASP A 148 -15.30 -11.73 -0.23
N ALA A 149 -16.54 -12.21 -0.39
CA ALA A 149 -16.81 -13.35 -1.29
C ALA A 149 -16.37 -13.09 -2.73
N ALA A 150 -16.73 -11.92 -3.30
CA ALA A 150 -16.36 -11.55 -4.67
C ALA A 150 -14.86 -11.22 -4.79
N GLU A 151 -14.25 -10.69 -3.74
CA GLU A 151 -12.80 -10.44 -3.69
C GLU A 151 -12.01 -11.75 -3.72
N ARG A 152 -12.43 -12.74 -2.94
CA ARG A 152 -11.84 -14.09 -2.93
C ARG A 152 -11.87 -14.73 -4.30
N GLU A 153 -13.00 -14.66 -5.00
CA GLU A 153 -13.13 -15.15 -6.38
C GLU A 153 -12.19 -14.40 -7.33
N ALA A 154 -12.14 -13.07 -7.21
CA ALA A 154 -11.30 -12.21 -8.04
C ALA A 154 -9.80 -12.46 -7.83
N LEU A 155 -9.38 -12.73 -6.58
CA LEU A 155 -8.01 -13.06 -6.19
C LEU A 155 -7.63 -14.46 -6.68
N ALA A 156 -8.49 -15.46 -6.48
CA ALA A 156 -8.27 -16.83 -6.95
C ALA A 156 -8.16 -16.93 -8.48
N ALA A 157 -8.83 -16.03 -9.21
CA ALA A 157 -8.76 -15.94 -10.66
C ALA A 157 -7.60 -15.06 -11.18
N SER A 158 -6.77 -14.50 -10.29
CA SER A 158 -5.66 -13.61 -10.65
C SER A 158 -4.32 -14.35 -10.73
N GLY A 159 -3.30 -13.67 -11.23
CA GLY A 159 -1.91 -14.12 -11.18
C GLY A 159 -1.17 -13.79 -9.87
N VAL A 160 -1.84 -13.19 -8.87
CA VAL A 160 -1.24 -12.88 -7.57
C VAL A 160 -0.89 -14.17 -6.84
N VAL A 161 0.31 -14.26 -6.30
CA VAL A 161 0.71 -15.38 -5.45
C VAL A 161 0.11 -15.15 -4.07
N HIS A 162 -0.88 -15.95 -3.69
CA HIS A 162 -1.48 -15.90 -2.35
C HIS A 162 -0.88 -16.98 -1.45
N LEU A 163 -0.28 -16.55 -0.34
CA LEU A 163 0.24 -17.39 0.73
C LEU A 163 -0.65 -17.26 1.98
N PRO A 164 -1.53 -18.23 2.28
CA PRO A 164 -2.56 -18.10 3.32
C PRO A 164 -2.03 -17.87 4.73
N HIS A 165 -0.77 -18.22 5.00
CA HIS A 165 -0.12 -17.94 6.28
C HIS A 165 1.13 -17.11 6.07
N VAL A 166 1.36 -16.12 6.95
CA VAL A 166 2.59 -15.30 6.96
C VAL A 166 3.84 -16.17 7.03
N THR A 167 3.79 -17.29 7.76
CA THR A 167 4.91 -18.22 7.88
C THR A 167 5.27 -18.93 6.59
N ASP A 168 4.35 -19.04 5.62
CA ASP A 168 4.62 -19.70 4.34
C ASP A 168 5.69 -18.93 3.54
N LEU A 169 5.87 -17.62 3.81
CA LEU A 169 6.95 -16.82 3.23
C LEU A 169 8.35 -17.31 3.63
N LEU A 170 8.49 -18.00 4.77
CA LEU A 170 9.78 -18.52 5.22
C LEU A 170 10.30 -19.65 4.33
N ASP A 171 9.37 -20.39 3.73
CA ASP A 171 9.65 -21.52 2.83
C ASP A 171 9.48 -21.13 1.35
N TYR A 172 8.92 -19.95 1.07
CA TYR A 172 8.71 -19.46 -0.29
C TYR A 172 10.02 -18.94 -0.92
N ALA A 173 10.34 -19.44 -2.10
CA ALA A 173 11.49 -18.97 -2.87
C ALA A 173 11.23 -17.58 -3.46
N LEU A 174 11.67 -16.54 -2.76
CA LEU A 174 11.54 -15.16 -3.23
C LEU A 174 12.28 -14.93 -4.56
N PRO A 175 11.67 -14.19 -5.52
CA PRO A 175 12.35 -13.81 -6.75
C PRO A 175 13.62 -12.99 -6.47
N GLU A 176 14.63 -13.15 -7.33
CA GLU A 176 15.79 -12.26 -7.29
C GLU A 176 15.40 -10.83 -7.67
N GLY A 177 16.04 -9.85 -7.03
CA GLY A 177 15.89 -8.43 -7.35
C GLY A 177 15.33 -7.59 -6.20
N PRO A 178 14.89 -6.36 -6.50
CA PRO A 178 14.38 -5.45 -5.48
C PRO A 178 13.04 -5.95 -4.94
N LEU A 179 12.87 -5.83 -3.62
CA LEU A 179 11.61 -6.12 -2.92
C LEU A 179 11.02 -4.81 -2.40
N TYR A 180 9.70 -4.69 -2.50
CA TYR A 180 8.94 -3.70 -1.77
C TYR A 180 8.01 -4.43 -0.81
N VAL A 181 8.19 -4.21 0.48
CA VAL A 181 7.35 -4.76 1.53
C VAL A 181 6.33 -3.71 1.93
N HIS A 182 5.05 -4.02 1.70
CA HIS A 182 3.92 -3.33 2.28
C HIS A 182 3.46 -4.13 3.51
N PHE A 183 3.22 -3.44 4.61
CA PHE A 183 2.85 -4.05 5.88
C PHE A 183 1.67 -3.27 6.47
N ASP A 184 0.46 -3.80 6.31
CA ASP A 184 -0.67 -3.39 7.15
C ASP A 184 -0.50 -4.04 8.52
N THR A 185 -0.67 -3.23 9.55
CA THR A 185 -0.61 -3.67 10.95
C THR A 185 -1.72 -4.66 11.33
N ASP A 186 -2.83 -4.70 10.60
CA ASP A 186 -3.95 -5.61 10.87
C ASP A 186 -3.69 -7.08 10.55
N VAL A 187 -2.58 -7.37 9.86
CA VAL A 187 -2.04 -8.72 9.77
C VAL A 187 -1.74 -9.29 11.16
N LEU A 188 -1.43 -8.44 12.14
CA LEU A 188 -1.21 -8.82 13.52
C LEU A 188 -2.53 -8.95 14.29
N THR A 189 -2.52 -9.78 15.33
CA THR A 189 -3.66 -9.86 16.24
C THR A 189 -3.97 -8.52 16.94
N PRO A 190 -5.25 -8.14 17.11
CA PRO A 190 -5.64 -6.94 17.86
C PRO A 190 -5.15 -6.90 19.31
N THR A 191 -4.78 -8.06 19.87
CA THR A 191 -4.18 -8.13 21.21
C THR A 191 -2.75 -7.58 21.26
N VAL A 192 -2.05 -7.61 20.13
CA VAL A 192 -0.68 -7.06 19.96
C VAL A 192 -0.73 -5.66 19.38
N ALA A 193 -1.58 -5.41 18.38
CA ALA A 193 -1.74 -4.10 17.74
C ALA A 193 -3.21 -3.63 17.84
N PRO A 194 -3.63 -3.00 18.95
CA PRO A 194 -5.05 -2.68 19.15
C PRO A 194 -5.54 -1.45 18.38
N ALA A 195 -4.64 -0.60 17.87
CA ALA A 195 -4.96 0.67 17.24
C ALA A 195 -5.16 0.52 15.72
N MET A 196 -6.16 -0.28 15.33
CA MET A 196 -6.46 -0.62 13.93
C MET A 196 -7.89 -0.21 13.59
N ASN A 197 -8.10 0.39 12.42
CA ASN A 197 -9.43 0.82 11.99
C ASN A 197 -10.31 -0.36 11.56
N TYR A 198 -9.70 -1.41 11.01
CA TYR A 198 -10.38 -2.61 10.50
C TYR A 198 -9.70 -3.86 11.07
N PRO A 199 -9.93 -4.21 12.35
CA PRO A 199 -9.29 -5.38 12.93
C PRO A 199 -9.91 -6.68 12.42
N ALA A 200 -9.08 -7.61 11.94
CA ALA A 200 -9.48 -8.98 11.64
C ALA A 200 -9.10 -9.93 12.79
N ALA A 201 -10.00 -10.86 13.14
CA ALA A 201 -9.70 -11.89 14.14
C ALA A 201 -8.56 -12.83 13.65
N GLY A 202 -7.75 -13.34 14.59
CA GLY A 202 -6.52 -14.09 14.25
C GLY A 202 -5.28 -13.18 14.21
N GLY A 203 -4.22 -13.62 13.53
CA GLY A 203 -2.93 -12.93 13.40
C GLY A 203 -1.83 -13.45 14.33
#